data_AF-A0A5R9A2M3-F1
#
_entry.id   AF-A0A5R9A2M3-F1
#
_cell.length_a   1.000
_cell.length_b   1.000
_cell.length_c   1.000
_cell.angle_alpha   90.00
_cell.angle_beta   90.00
_cell.angle_gamma   90.00
#
_symmetry.space_group_name_H-M   'P 1'
#
loop_
_entity.id
_entity.type
_entity.pdbx_description
1 polymer ?
#
loop_
_entity_poly.entity_id
_entity_poly.type
_entity_poly.pdbx_seq_one_letter_code
_entity_poly.pdbx_strand_id
1 'polypeptide(L)'
;MNTYSLILILLFLGILTSCQPPVVFGESQPANTKPLSEIPRDYQGIYWCKVDSASMFIDDQAFIKRKEFLIKMTRSEIDSSNDFELRNGRLFIKDLETDFPADQKDDTIISKIIIRDTIFAMRDGQILKPYRGHLILNTKLDENAWAVLVASHKGAGKLSLSRAEIPENLSQLDVITPVKMLTERDEEGTQIYITPTAEQFGRILNGGLLFDSTCSEFERIIPLQEHIY
;
A
#
# COMPACT_ATOMS: atom_id res chain seq x y z
N MET A 1 -32.41 -29.66 -4.22
CA MET A 1 -31.42 -28.61 -3.96
C MET A 1 -32.16 -27.30 -3.82
N ASN A 2 -32.22 -26.73 -2.62
CA ASN A 2 -33.02 -25.55 -2.32
C ASN A 2 -32.48 -24.35 -3.11
N THR A 3 -33.35 -23.65 -3.84
CA THR A 3 -33.05 -22.43 -4.60
C THR A 3 -32.42 -21.34 -3.74
N TYR A 4 -32.76 -21.30 -2.45
CA TYR A 4 -32.12 -20.42 -1.45
C TYR A 4 -30.62 -20.69 -1.24
N SER A 5 -30.17 -21.94 -1.43
CA SER A 5 -28.77 -22.32 -1.28
C SER A 5 -27.90 -21.87 -2.45
N LEU A 6 -28.48 -21.66 -3.64
CA LEU A 6 -27.78 -21.11 -4.81
C LEU A 6 -27.68 -19.57 -4.74
N ILE A 7 -28.71 -18.91 -4.21
CA ILE A 7 -28.74 -17.44 -4.07
C ILE A 7 -27.71 -16.96 -3.02
N LEU A 8 -27.52 -17.72 -1.94
CA LEU A 8 -26.52 -17.39 -0.91
C LEU A 8 -25.08 -17.53 -1.42
N ILE A 9 -24.83 -18.46 -2.37
CA ILE A 9 -23.52 -18.68 -3.00
C ILE A 9 -23.20 -17.56 -4.01
N LEU A 10 -24.21 -17.04 -4.73
CA LEU A 10 -24.03 -15.89 -5.62
C LEU A 10 -23.82 -14.57 -4.87
N LEU A 11 -24.42 -14.39 -3.69
CA LEU A 11 -24.22 -13.20 -2.86
C LEU A 11 -22.82 -13.16 -2.21
N PHE A 12 -22.20 -14.32 -2.01
CA PHE A 12 -20.84 -14.43 -1.45
C PHE A 12 -19.73 -14.21 -2.48
N LEU A 13 -20.04 -14.20 -3.77
CA LEU A 13 -19.06 -13.98 -4.85
C LEU A 13 -18.79 -12.49 -5.14
N GLY A 14 -19.58 -11.56 -4.58
CA GLY A 14 -19.52 -10.12 -4.89
C GLY A 14 -18.63 -9.26 -4.00
N ILE A 15 -17.88 -9.84 -3.05
CA ILE A 15 -17.12 -9.06 -2.03
C ILE A 15 -15.60 -9.27 -2.15
N LEU A 16 -15.11 -9.67 -3.32
CA LEU A 16 -13.67 -9.71 -3.62
C LEU A 16 -13.29 -8.65 -4.66
N THR A 17 -13.87 -7.44 -4.58
CA THR A 17 -13.35 -6.29 -5.32
C THR A 17 -12.11 -5.78 -4.58
N SER A 18 -11.02 -6.53 -4.68
CA SER A 18 -9.69 -5.98 -4.40
C SER A 18 -9.51 -4.80 -5.35
N CYS A 19 -9.34 -3.58 -4.84
CA CYS A 19 -8.97 -2.42 -5.66
C CYS A 19 -7.76 -2.78 -6.52
N GLN A 20 -8.00 -3.14 -7.78
CA GLN A 20 -6.92 -3.44 -8.71
C GLN A 20 -6.22 -2.13 -9.05
N PRO A 21 -4.88 -2.13 -9.21
CA PRO A 21 -4.18 -0.92 -9.57
C PRO A 21 -4.64 -0.45 -10.97
N PRO A 22 -4.78 0.87 -11.18
CA PRO A 22 -5.29 1.41 -12.44
C PRO A 22 -4.30 1.24 -13.60
N VAL A 23 -3.03 0.96 -13.29
CA VAL A 23 -2.00 0.62 -14.28
C VAL A 23 -1.33 -0.69 -13.88
N VAL A 24 -1.32 -1.64 -14.83
CA VAL A 24 -0.64 -2.93 -14.69
C VAL A 24 0.47 -3.10 -15.72
N PHE A 25 1.53 -3.78 -15.32
CA PHE A 25 2.72 -4.01 -16.14
C PHE A 25 2.83 -5.49 -16.51
N GLY A 26 3.17 -5.77 -17.78
CA GLY A 26 3.32 -7.14 -18.27
C GLY A 26 4.44 -7.94 -17.61
N GLU A 27 5.43 -7.26 -17.05
CA GLU A 27 6.57 -7.84 -16.35
C GLU A 27 7.06 -6.93 -15.24
N SER A 28 7.82 -7.49 -14.29
CA SER A 28 8.49 -6.72 -13.24
C SER A 28 9.42 -5.65 -13.82
N GLN A 29 9.22 -4.40 -13.40
CA GLN A 29 9.95 -3.24 -13.90
C GLN A 29 11.16 -2.87 -13.02
N PRO A 30 12.24 -2.39 -13.63
CA PRO A 30 12.47 -2.36 -15.09
C PRO A 30 12.75 -3.76 -15.64
N ALA A 31 12.38 -3.98 -16.90
CA ALA A 31 12.70 -5.20 -17.63
C ALA A 31 14.21 -5.52 -17.59
N ASN A 32 14.58 -6.81 -17.57
CA ASN A 32 15.97 -7.29 -17.60
C ASN A 32 16.92 -6.73 -16.50
N THR A 33 16.38 -6.13 -15.45
CA THR A 33 17.16 -5.62 -14.32
C THR A 33 17.22 -6.66 -13.20
N LYS A 34 18.43 -6.94 -12.69
CA LYS A 34 18.64 -7.91 -11.61
C LYS A 34 17.98 -7.42 -10.31
N PRO A 35 17.22 -8.29 -9.60
CA PRO A 35 16.67 -7.96 -8.30
C PRO A 35 17.75 -7.72 -7.24
N LEU A 36 17.42 -6.90 -6.24
CA LEU A 36 18.15 -6.82 -4.98
C LEU A 36 17.74 -7.98 -4.07
N SER A 37 18.61 -8.32 -3.12
CA SER A 37 18.34 -9.27 -2.03
C SER A 37 18.00 -8.59 -0.71
N GLU A 38 18.24 -7.29 -0.61
CA GLU A 38 17.94 -6.47 0.57
C GLU A 38 17.62 -5.03 0.15
N ILE A 39 16.85 -4.33 0.97
CA ILE A 39 16.60 -2.90 0.84
C ILE A 39 17.87 -2.15 1.27
N PRO A 40 18.42 -1.28 0.42
CA PRO A 40 19.62 -0.51 0.74
C PRO A 40 19.52 0.29 2.05
N ARG A 41 20.63 0.34 2.81
CA ARG A 41 20.72 1.00 4.13
C ARG A 41 20.30 2.46 4.14
N ASP A 42 20.50 3.17 3.04
CA ASP A 42 20.08 4.55 2.88
C ASP A 42 18.56 4.69 2.84
N TYR A 43 17.78 3.67 2.45
CA TYR A 43 16.32 3.67 2.54
C TYR A 43 15.79 3.24 3.92
N GLN A 44 16.58 2.50 4.69
CA GLN A 44 16.16 1.94 5.98
C GLN A 44 15.95 3.03 7.05
N GLY A 45 14.95 2.84 7.90
CA GLY A 45 14.65 3.70 9.05
C GLY A 45 13.15 3.84 9.32
N ILE A 46 12.82 4.78 10.21
CA ILE A 46 11.43 5.13 10.52
C ILE A 46 11.16 6.53 9.97
N TYR A 47 10.11 6.65 9.19
CA TYR A 47 9.67 7.89 8.58
C TYR A 47 8.25 8.24 9.03
N TRP A 48 7.91 9.52 9.02
CA TRP A 48 6.61 10.04 9.40
C TRP A 48 5.93 10.73 8.23
N CYS A 49 4.68 10.34 7.94
CA CYS A 49 3.80 11.05 7.02
C CYS A 49 2.94 12.02 7.82
N LYS A 50 3.16 13.33 7.64
CA LYS A 50 2.36 14.37 8.33
C LYS A 50 0.90 14.36 7.90
N VAL A 51 0.64 14.10 6.62
CA VAL A 51 -0.71 14.14 6.04
C VAL A 51 -1.59 13.02 6.59
N ASP A 52 -1.07 11.79 6.65
CA ASP A 52 -1.83 10.62 7.11
C ASP A 52 -1.64 10.31 8.60
N SER A 53 -0.76 11.05 9.29
CA SER A 53 -0.37 10.79 10.67
C SER A 53 0.02 9.32 10.90
N ALA A 54 0.84 8.79 9.99
CA ALA A 54 1.27 7.41 9.97
C ALA A 54 2.80 7.31 9.86
N SER A 55 3.37 6.26 10.43
CA SER A 55 4.79 5.95 10.33
C SER A 55 5.04 4.93 9.22
N MET A 56 6.15 5.07 8.50
CA MET A 56 6.70 4.06 7.60
C MET A 56 7.94 3.46 8.25
N PHE A 57 7.95 2.15 8.45
CA PHE A 57 9.08 1.38 8.93
C PHE A 57 9.70 0.67 7.74
N ILE A 58 10.99 0.88 7.52
CA ILE A 58 11.75 0.24 6.45
C ILE A 58 12.95 -0.45 7.06
N ASP A 59 12.95 -1.78 7.01
CA ASP A 59 14.12 -2.60 7.34
C ASP A 59 14.78 -3.12 6.06
N ASP A 60 15.63 -4.14 6.16
CA ASP A 60 16.31 -4.74 5.02
C ASP A 60 15.40 -5.60 4.13
N GLN A 61 14.17 -5.89 4.55
CA GLN A 61 13.25 -6.81 3.85
C GLN A 61 11.88 -6.21 3.52
N ALA A 62 11.40 -5.19 4.23
CA ALA A 62 10.04 -4.70 4.10
C ALA A 62 9.85 -3.19 4.27
N PHE A 63 8.76 -2.70 3.68
CA PHE A 63 8.16 -1.39 3.88
C PHE A 63 6.82 -1.60 4.59
N ILE A 64 6.74 -1.24 5.87
CA ILE A 64 5.55 -1.41 6.71
C ILE A 64 5.02 -0.05 7.13
N LYS A 65 3.78 0.25 6.74
CA LYS A 65 3.08 1.44 7.22
C LYS A 65 2.35 1.10 8.52
N ARG A 66 2.46 1.97 9.51
CA ARG A 66 1.85 1.80 10.84
C ARG A 66 1.07 3.06 11.20
N LYS A 67 -0.19 2.87 11.59
CA LYS A 67 -1.04 3.93 12.14
C LYS A 67 -1.43 3.57 13.57
N GLU A 68 -1.28 4.53 14.46
CA GLU A 68 -1.60 4.38 15.88
C GLU A 68 -2.77 5.27 16.22
N PHE A 69 -3.77 4.69 16.89
CA PHE A 69 -4.90 5.42 17.43
C PHE A 69 -4.95 5.21 18.93
N LEU A 70 -5.23 6.29 19.65
CA LEU A 70 -5.56 6.24 21.06
C LEU A 70 -7.04 6.52 21.19
N ILE A 71 -7.82 5.47 21.49
CA ILE A 71 -9.22 5.63 21.85
C ILE A 71 -9.29 5.85 23.35
N LYS A 72 -9.99 6.92 23.74
CA LYS A 72 -10.30 7.24 25.12
C LYS A 72 -11.78 7.59 25.20
N MET A 73 -12.56 6.72 25.84
CA MET A 73 -14.01 6.86 25.94
C MET A 73 -14.47 6.42 27.33
N THR A 74 -15.55 6.97 27.80
CA THR A 74 -16.26 6.49 28.98
C THR A 74 -17.01 5.20 28.68
N ARG A 75 -17.36 4.43 29.72
CA ARG A 75 -18.18 3.24 29.54
C ARG A 75 -19.55 3.58 28.93
N SER A 76 -20.16 4.67 29.35
CA SER A 76 -21.43 5.14 28.80
C SER A 76 -21.34 5.50 27.31
N GLU A 77 -20.22 6.06 26.85
CA GLU A 77 -20.01 6.36 25.42
C GLU A 77 -19.85 5.07 24.60
N ILE A 78 -19.21 4.04 25.15
CA ILE A 78 -19.10 2.73 24.50
C ILE A 78 -20.47 2.07 24.42
N ASP A 79 -21.21 2.02 25.54
CA ASP A 79 -22.52 1.36 25.61
C ASP A 79 -23.59 2.03 24.72
N SER A 80 -23.40 3.32 24.38
CA SER A 80 -24.27 4.08 23.47
C SER A 80 -23.79 4.12 22.02
N SER A 81 -22.57 3.64 21.76
CA SER A 81 -22.01 3.57 20.42
C SER A 81 -22.48 2.31 19.68
N ASN A 82 -22.73 2.45 18.38
CA ASN A 82 -22.94 1.30 17.51
C ASN A 82 -21.63 0.65 17.05
N ASP A 83 -20.47 1.31 17.23
CA ASP A 83 -19.21 0.90 16.59
C ASP A 83 -18.27 0.20 17.57
N PHE A 84 -18.52 0.35 18.88
CA PHE A 84 -17.67 -0.15 19.95
C PHE A 84 -18.43 -1.07 20.90
N GLU A 85 -17.75 -2.11 21.38
CA GLU A 85 -18.27 -2.97 22.43
C GLU A 85 -17.15 -3.35 23.39
N LEU A 86 -17.42 -3.40 24.70
CA LEU A 86 -16.47 -3.92 25.67
C LEU A 86 -16.73 -5.42 25.88
N ARG A 87 -15.81 -6.27 25.39
CA ARG A 87 -15.92 -7.73 25.48
C ARG A 87 -14.75 -8.27 26.30
N ASN A 88 -15.02 -8.90 27.45
CA ASN A 88 -14.00 -9.50 28.32
C ASN A 88 -12.84 -8.54 28.68
N GLY A 89 -13.14 -7.26 28.94
CA GLY A 89 -12.13 -6.24 29.26
C GLY A 89 -11.30 -5.75 28.05
N ARG A 90 -11.75 -6.05 26.83
CA ARG A 90 -11.12 -5.64 25.57
C ARG A 90 -12.10 -4.81 24.75
N LEU A 91 -11.58 -3.84 24.00
CA LEU A 91 -12.39 -2.99 23.14
C LEU A 91 -12.54 -3.67 21.77
N PHE A 92 -13.75 -4.12 21.45
CA PHE A 92 -14.10 -4.59 20.12
C PHE A 92 -14.54 -3.42 19.25
N ILE A 93 -14.04 -3.37 18.01
CA ILE A 93 -14.35 -2.34 17.02
C ILE A 93 -15.00 -3.01 15.83
N LYS A 94 -16.25 -2.66 15.54
CA LYS A 94 -17.05 -3.34 14.52
C LYS A 94 -16.45 -3.23 13.13
N ASP A 95 -16.01 -2.03 12.73
CA ASP A 95 -15.44 -1.79 11.40
C ASP A 95 -14.16 -2.60 11.13
N LEU A 96 -13.41 -2.94 12.18
CA LEU A 96 -12.19 -3.74 12.08
C LEU A 96 -12.45 -5.23 12.39
N GLU A 97 -13.67 -5.55 12.82
CA GLU A 97 -14.12 -6.88 13.26
C GLU A 97 -13.16 -7.57 14.24
N THR A 98 -12.47 -6.80 15.10
CA THR A 98 -11.42 -7.31 16.00
C THR A 98 -11.40 -6.59 17.34
N ASP A 99 -10.87 -7.27 18.35
CA ASP A 99 -10.69 -6.76 19.70
C ASP A 99 -9.26 -6.28 19.99
N PHE A 100 -9.16 -5.23 20.80
CA PHE A 100 -7.90 -4.62 21.22
C PHE A 100 -7.78 -4.61 22.75
N PRO A 101 -6.55 -4.74 23.28
CA PRO A 101 -6.30 -4.53 24.70
C PRO A 101 -6.86 -3.17 25.15
N ALA A 102 -7.54 -3.15 26.28
CA ALA A 102 -8.09 -1.94 26.87
C ALA A 102 -7.75 -1.89 28.36
N ASP A 103 -7.34 -0.71 28.81
CA ASP A 103 -7.14 -0.39 30.21
C ASP A 103 -8.34 0.40 30.71
N GLN A 104 -8.81 0.09 31.91
CA GLN A 104 -9.87 0.85 32.57
C GLN A 104 -9.29 1.66 33.72
N LYS A 105 -9.58 2.97 33.72
CA LYS A 105 -9.31 3.87 34.83
C LYS A 105 -10.60 4.60 35.19
N ASP A 106 -11.17 4.25 36.34
CA ASP A 106 -12.48 4.70 36.77
C ASP A 106 -13.55 4.38 35.70
N ASP A 107 -14.24 5.39 35.18
CA ASP A 107 -15.22 5.23 34.09
C ASP A 107 -14.59 5.31 32.69
N THR A 108 -13.30 5.63 32.59
CA THR A 108 -12.62 5.80 31.31
C THR A 108 -11.95 4.51 30.85
N ILE A 109 -12.30 4.06 29.66
CA ILE A 109 -11.63 3.02 28.90
C ILE A 109 -10.62 3.65 27.95
N ILE A 110 -9.40 3.15 27.97
CA ILE A 110 -8.29 3.57 27.11
C ILE A 110 -7.84 2.36 26.31
N SER A 111 -7.81 2.47 24.99
CA SER A 111 -7.28 1.43 24.11
C SER A 111 -6.32 2.01 23.09
N LYS A 112 -5.16 1.36 22.93
CA LYS A 112 -4.18 1.69 21.91
C LYS A 112 -4.32 0.72 20.74
N ILE A 113 -4.76 1.24 19.60
CA ILE A 113 -4.94 0.47 18.37
C ILE A 113 -3.73 0.71 17.48
N ILE A 114 -3.14 -0.38 16.98
CA ILE A 114 -2.02 -0.32 16.06
C ILE A 114 -2.41 -1.10 14.80
N ILE A 115 -2.65 -0.37 13.71
CA ILE A 115 -2.91 -0.95 12.40
C ILE A 115 -1.58 -0.97 11.63
N ARG A 116 -1.26 -2.12 11.03
CA ARG A 116 -0.06 -2.32 10.20
C ARG A 116 -0.49 -2.74 8.81
N ASP A 117 0.10 -2.11 7.81
CA ASP A 117 -0.09 -2.42 6.40
C ASP A 117 1.28 -2.70 5.76
N THR A 118 1.38 -3.83 5.07
CA THR A 118 2.61 -4.23 4.38
C THR A 118 2.58 -3.66 2.97
N ILE A 119 3.27 -2.55 2.77
CA ILE A 119 3.36 -1.89 1.47
C ILE A 119 4.18 -2.75 0.50
N PHE A 120 5.26 -3.36 1.00
CA PHE A 120 6.10 -4.26 0.24
C PHE A 120 6.93 -5.13 1.19
N ALA A 121 7.15 -6.39 0.83
CA ALA A 121 8.09 -7.27 1.52
C ALA A 121 8.82 -8.13 0.49
N MET A 122 10.11 -8.41 0.67
CA MET A 122 10.90 -9.25 -0.22
C MET A 122 10.56 -10.72 0.01
N ARG A 123 9.53 -11.21 -0.67
CA ARG A 123 9.02 -12.59 -0.58
C ARG A 123 8.49 -13.06 -1.93
N ASP A 124 7.98 -14.29 -2.01
CA ASP A 124 7.42 -14.85 -3.22
C ASP A 124 6.38 -13.92 -3.86
N GLY A 125 6.57 -13.61 -5.15
CA GLY A 125 5.72 -12.68 -5.89
C GLY A 125 6.05 -11.19 -5.66
N GLN A 126 7.06 -10.84 -4.85
CA GLN A 126 7.45 -9.45 -4.62
C GLN A 126 8.95 -9.25 -4.89
N ILE A 127 9.27 -8.41 -5.88
CA ILE A 127 10.62 -8.25 -6.42
C ILE A 127 11.07 -6.79 -6.29
N LEU A 128 12.20 -6.58 -5.62
CA LEU A 128 12.83 -5.27 -5.50
C LEU A 128 13.89 -5.09 -6.58
N LYS A 129 13.84 -3.99 -7.34
CA LYS A 129 14.86 -3.66 -8.35
C LYS A 129 15.38 -2.24 -8.18
N PRO A 130 16.68 -1.98 -8.37
CA PRO A 130 17.21 -0.63 -8.37
C PRO A 130 17.04 -0.02 -9.77
N TYR A 131 16.74 1.28 -9.85
CA TYR A 131 16.75 1.97 -11.14
C TYR A 131 17.01 3.46 -10.97
N ARG A 132 18.13 3.96 -11.52
CA ARG A 132 18.48 5.39 -11.58
C ARG A 132 18.32 6.15 -10.23
N GLY A 133 18.71 5.53 -9.12
CA GLY A 133 18.61 6.13 -7.78
C GLY A 133 17.27 5.89 -7.06
N HIS A 134 16.34 5.19 -7.71
CA HIS A 134 15.06 4.77 -7.14
C HIS A 134 15.06 3.28 -6.80
N LEU A 135 14.17 2.88 -5.90
CA LEU A 135 13.79 1.49 -5.71
C LEU A 135 12.44 1.25 -6.36
N ILE A 136 12.37 0.21 -7.19
CA ILE A 136 11.17 -0.21 -7.89
C ILE A 136 10.65 -1.48 -7.21
N LEU A 137 9.53 -1.34 -6.53
CA LEU A 137 8.87 -2.35 -5.72
C LEU A 137 7.81 -3.00 -6.61
N ASN A 138 8.08 -4.22 -7.07
CA ASN A 138 7.21 -4.95 -7.99
C ASN A 138 6.41 -6.00 -7.22
N THR A 139 5.09 -5.97 -7.33
CA THR A 139 4.21 -6.98 -6.75
C THR A 139 3.47 -7.71 -7.87
N LYS A 140 3.63 -9.03 -7.92
CA LYS A 140 2.93 -9.89 -8.88
C LYS A 140 1.45 -9.94 -8.50
N LEU A 141 0.58 -9.62 -9.45
CA LEU A 141 -0.86 -9.66 -9.29
C LEU A 141 -1.42 -10.97 -9.85
N ASP A 142 -0.93 -11.37 -11.02
CA ASP A 142 -1.24 -12.63 -11.69
C ASP A 142 -0.03 -13.13 -12.51
N GLU A 143 -0.19 -14.14 -13.36
CA GLU A 143 0.90 -14.69 -14.18
C GLU A 143 1.58 -13.65 -15.10
N ASN A 144 0.82 -12.70 -15.62
CA ASN A 144 1.22 -11.73 -16.65
C ASN A 144 1.02 -10.26 -16.22
N ALA A 145 0.68 -9.99 -14.96
CA ALA A 145 0.42 -8.64 -14.47
C ALA A 145 1.17 -8.34 -13.17
N TRP A 146 1.74 -7.14 -13.12
CA TRP A 146 2.52 -6.61 -12.02
C TRP A 146 2.04 -5.22 -11.64
N ALA A 147 1.92 -4.97 -10.34
CA ALA A 147 1.84 -3.64 -9.77
C ALA A 147 3.26 -3.10 -9.53
N VAL A 148 3.44 -1.80 -9.77
CA VAL A 148 4.71 -1.10 -9.58
C VAL A 148 4.52 0.07 -8.63
N LEU A 149 5.33 0.08 -7.57
CA LEU A 149 5.49 1.22 -6.67
C LEU A 149 6.93 1.71 -6.76
N VAL A 150 7.12 3.02 -6.79
CA VAL A 150 8.44 3.66 -6.86
C VAL A 150 8.73 4.34 -5.54
N ALA A 151 9.78 3.89 -4.87
CA ALA A 151 10.34 4.55 -3.69
C ALA A 151 11.54 5.40 -4.10
N SER A 152 11.52 6.67 -3.72
CA SER A 152 12.57 7.63 -4.10
C SER A 152 13.03 8.44 -2.91
N HIS A 153 14.34 8.67 -2.80
CA HIS A 153 14.86 9.74 -1.97
C HIS A 153 14.63 11.11 -2.63
N LYS A 154 14.10 12.06 -1.84
CA LYS A 154 13.92 13.47 -2.25
C LYS A 154 14.96 14.40 -1.59
N GLY A 155 16.05 13.83 -1.06
CA GLY A 155 17.06 14.54 -0.27
C GLY A 155 16.67 14.71 1.21
N ALA A 156 17.64 15.07 2.05
CA ALA A 156 17.44 15.42 3.48
C ALA A 156 16.53 14.46 4.28
N GLY A 157 16.69 13.15 4.13
CA GLY A 157 15.90 12.16 4.86
C GLY A 157 14.43 12.06 4.41
N LYS A 158 14.07 12.63 3.27
CA LYS A 158 12.73 12.51 2.68
C LYS A 158 12.62 11.31 1.76
N LEU A 159 11.52 10.60 1.90
CA LEU A 159 11.13 9.46 1.08
C LEU A 159 9.77 9.78 0.42
N SER A 160 9.64 9.47 -0.86
CA SER A 160 8.34 9.48 -1.56
C SER A 160 8.00 8.10 -2.07
N LEU A 161 6.73 7.70 -1.96
CA LEU A 161 6.20 6.46 -2.53
C LEU A 161 5.12 6.78 -3.58
N SER A 162 5.42 6.58 -4.85
CA SER A 162 4.48 6.85 -5.95
C SER A 162 4.05 5.54 -6.61
N ARG A 163 2.75 5.29 -6.64
CA ARG A 163 2.13 4.19 -7.39
C ARG A 163 1.89 4.63 -8.84
N ALA A 164 1.79 3.66 -9.75
CA ALA A 164 1.42 3.95 -11.12
C ALA A 164 -0.08 4.33 -11.19
N GLU A 165 -0.37 5.53 -11.66
CA GLU A 165 -1.72 6.05 -11.89
C GLU A 165 -1.95 6.31 -13.38
N ILE A 166 -3.21 6.29 -13.81
CA ILE A 166 -3.54 6.65 -15.20
C ILE A 166 -3.24 8.15 -15.41
N PRO A 167 -2.42 8.51 -16.41
CA PRO A 167 -2.12 9.91 -16.69
C PRO A 167 -3.37 10.63 -17.20
N GLU A 168 -3.46 11.92 -16.92
CA GLU A 168 -4.46 12.80 -17.54
C GLU A 168 -4.38 12.76 -19.08
N ASN A 169 -3.17 12.57 -19.64
CA ASN A 169 -2.94 12.49 -21.07
C ASN A 169 -2.29 11.16 -21.48
N LEU A 170 -3.12 10.15 -21.75
CA LEU A 170 -2.71 8.83 -22.25
C LEU A 170 -1.91 8.88 -23.57
N SER A 171 -2.11 9.90 -24.41
CA SER A 171 -1.43 9.99 -25.70
C SER A 171 0.09 10.13 -25.54
N GLN A 172 0.55 10.78 -24.46
CA GLN A 172 1.99 10.90 -24.18
C GLN A 172 2.61 9.56 -23.78
N LEU A 173 1.84 8.72 -23.10
CA LEU A 173 2.26 7.38 -22.69
C LEU A 173 2.34 6.44 -23.90
N ASP A 174 1.36 6.48 -24.81
CA ASP A 174 1.28 5.62 -25.99
C ASP A 174 2.43 5.85 -26.99
N VAL A 175 2.96 7.08 -27.04
CA VAL A 175 4.20 7.40 -27.80
C VAL A 175 5.44 6.70 -27.23
N ILE A 176 5.44 6.34 -25.94
CA ILE A 176 6.57 5.70 -25.29
C ILE A 176 6.43 4.18 -25.30
N THR A 177 5.26 3.65 -24.95
CA THR A 177 4.98 2.21 -24.89
C THR A 177 3.55 1.96 -25.35
N PRO A 178 3.26 0.86 -26.08
CA PRO A 178 1.89 0.53 -26.45
C PRO A 178 1.00 0.42 -25.21
N VAL A 179 -0.14 1.12 -25.22
CA VAL A 179 -1.14 1.09 -24.15
C VAL A 179 -2.30 0.20 -24.57
N LYS A 180 -2.68 -0.75 -23.72
CA LYS A 180 -3.89 -1.56 -23.89
C LYS A 180 -4.89 -1.23 -22.79
N MET A 181 -6.12 -0.91 -23.17
CA MET A 181 -7.22 -0.76 -22.21
C MET A 181 -7.73 -2.16 -21.86
N LEU A 182 -7.73 -2.53 -20.58
CA LEU A 182 -8.20 -3.85 -20.15
C LEU A 182 -9.71 -3.86 -19.89
N THR A 183 -10.28 -2.73 -19.46
CA THR A 183 -11.71 -2.62 -19.19
C THR A 183 -12.21 -1.22 -19.57
N GLU A 184 -13.18 -1.17 -20.48
CA GLU A 184 -14.07 -0.02 -20.66
C GLU A 184 -15.46 -0.43 -20.14
N ARG A 185 -15.76 -0.19 -18.84
CA ARG A 185 -17.08 0.21 -18.30
C ARG A 185 -17.38 -0.23 -16.86
N ASP A 186 -18.13 0.69 -16.24
CA ASP A 186 -19.18 0.54 -15.23
C ASP A 186 -18.75 -0.07 -13.88
N GLU A 187 -18.47 0.84 -12.94
CA GLU A 187 -18.30 0.68 -11.48
C GLU A 187 -16.87 0.62 -10.90
N GLU A 188 -15.87 0.03 -11.58
CA GLU A 188 -14.51 -0.15 -11.01
C GLU A 188 -13.42 0.78 -11.58
N GLY A 189 -13.75 1.58 -12.60
CA GLY A 189 -12.81 2.49 -13.25
C GLY A 189 -11.97 1.85 -14.36
N THR A 190 -11.34 2.69 -15.17
CA THR A 190 -10.48 2.26 -16.28
C THR A 190 -9.19 1.64 -15.75
N GLN A 191 -8.76 0.50 -16.31
CA GLN A 191 -7.43 -0.06 -16.10
C GLN A 191 -6.66 -0.14 -17.42
N ILE A 192 -5.38 0.23 -17.39
CA ILE A 192 -4.47 0.13 -18.54
C ILE A 192 -3.36 -0.89 -18.30
N TYR A 193 -2.93 -1.53 -19.38
CA TYR A 193 -1.85 -2.50 -19.43
C TYR A 193 -0.74 -2.02 -20.36
N ILE A 194 0.50 -2.06 -19.86
CA ILE A 194 1.70 -1.66 -20.60
C ILE A 194 2.83 -2.68 -20.41
N THR A 195 3.76 -2.73 -21.37
CA THR A 195 4.94 -3.62 -21.29
C THR A 195 6.18 -2.84 -21.73
N PRO A 196 6.58 -1.82 -20.97
CA PRO A 196 7.73 -1.00 -21.35
C PRO A 196 9.03 -1.79 -21.20
N THR A 197 9.96 -1.56 -22.12
CA THR A 197 11.38 -1.88 -21.93
C THR A 197 11.96 -1.02 -20.80
N ALA A 198 13.15 -1.40 -20.30
CA ALA A 198 13.84 -0.61 -19.26
C ALA A 198 14.10 0.86 -19.66
N GLU A 199 14.34 1.13 -20.95
CA GLU A 199 14.53 2.50 -21.44
C GLU A 199 13.20 3.28 -21.46
N GLN A 200 12.13 2.66 -21.97
CA GLN A 200 10.78 3.24 -21.98
C GLN A 200 10.29 3.50 -20.55
N PHE A 201 10.51 2.58 -19.62
CA PHE A 201 10.21 2.78 -18.20
C PHE A 201 10.96 3.99 -17.63
N GLY A 202 12.23 4.18 -18.00
CA GLY A 202 12.98 5.36 -17.61
C GLY A 202 12.44 6.67 -18.18
N ARG A 203 11.90 6.65 -19.41
CA ARG A 203 11.22 7.82 -19.99
C ARG A 203 9.91 8.13 -19.26
N ILE A 204 9.15 7.10 -18.92
CA ILE A 204 7.91 7.21 -18.13
C ILE A 204 8.19 7.82 -16.75
N LEU A 205 9.20 7.30 -16.06
CA LEU A 205 9.59 7.76 -14.73
C LEU A 205 10.09 9.21 -14.75
N ASN A 206 11.00 9.54 -15.68
CA ASN A 206 11.56 10.89 -15.79
C ASN A 206 10.52 11.93 -16.23
N GLY A 207 9.56 11.52 -17.06
CA GLY A 207 8.49 12.39 -17.53
C GLY A 207 7.37 12.61 -16.50
N GLY A 208 7.40 11.92 -15.35
CA GLY A 208 6.35 11.99 -14.35
C GLY A 208 5.00 11.52 -14.88
N LEU A 209 4.99 10.63 -15.88
CA LEU A 209 3.76 10.30 -16.61
C LEU A 209 2.83 9.40 -15.80
N LEU A 210 3.38 8.44 -15.06
CA LEU A 210 2.58 7.51 -14.23
C LEU A 210 2.80 7.70 -12.74
N PHE A 211 3.95 8.25 -12.37
CA PHE A 211 4.47 8.23 -11.02
C PHE A 211 4.63 9.67 -10.52
N ASP A 212 3.51 10.30 -10.18
CA ASP A 212 3.55 11.58 -9.49
C ASP A 212 3.64 11.37 -7.97
N SER A 213 4.35 12.27 -7.30
CA SER A 213 4.55 12.31 -5.85
C SER A 213 3.32 12.77 -5.05
N THR A 214 2.15 12.84 -5.68
CA THR A 214 0.90 13.28 -5.04
C THR A 214 0.43 12.35 -3.92
N CYS A 215 1.00 11.15 -3.82
CA CYS A 215 0.79 10.25 -2.70
C CYS A 215 2.07 10.09 -1.86
N SER A 216 1.93 10.31 -0.55
CA SER A 216 2.79 9.79 0.51
C SER A 216 4.26 10.22 0.48
N GLU A 217 4.50 11.49 0.84
CA GLU A 217 5.82 11.92 1.33
C GLU A 217 6.00 11.57 2.80
N PHE A 218 7.21 11.14 3.16
CA PHE A 218 7.59 10.79 4.51
C PHE A 218 8.92 11.45 4.90
N GLU A 219 9.00 11.97 6.12
CA GLU A 219 10.21 12.56 6.69
C GLU A 219 10.84 11.58 7.69
N ARG A 220 12.14 11.29 7.56
CA ARG A 220 12.83 10.39 8.50
C ARG A 220 12.86 10.99 9.90
N ILE A 221 12.38 10.24 10.87
CA ILE A 221 12.40 10.60 12.29
C ILE A 221 13.43 9.81 13.08
N ILE A 222 13.75 8.58 12.66
CA ILE A 222 14.78 7.74 13.30
C ILE A 222 15.61 7.07 12.19
N PRO A 223 16.93 7.35 12.08
CA PRO A 223 17.82 6.51 11.30
C PRO A 223 17.98 5.18 12.04
N LEU A 224 17.97 4.05 11.31
CA LEU A 224 18.40 2.77 11.89
C LEU A 224 19.88 2.89 12.26
N GLN A 225 20.17 3.20 13.53
CA GLN A 225 21.48 2.94 14.11
C GLN A 225 21.63 1.42 14.23
N GLU A 226 22.84 0.93 13.94
CA GLU A 226 23.19 -0.49 14.00
C GLU A 226 22.66 -1.12 15.30
N HIS A 227 21.82 -2.14 15.13
CA HIS A 227 21.23 -3.00 16.17
C HIS A 227 20.13 -2.38 17.04
N ILE A 228 18.89 -2.55 16.57
CA ILE A 228 17.74 -2.74 17.46
C ILE A 228 17.16 -4.13 17.17
N TYR A 229 17.87 -5.15 17.65
CA TYR A 229 17.32 -6.47 17.97
C TYR A 229 17.62 -6.74 19.45
#